data_AF-A0A0S8CXS9-F1
#
_entry.id   AF-A0A0S8CXS9-F1
#
_cell.length_a   1.000
_cell.length_b   1.000
_cell.length_c   1.000
_cell.angle_alpha   90.00
_cell.angle_beta   90.00
_cell.angle_gamma   90.00
#
_symmetry.space_group_name_H-M   'P 1'
#
loop_
_entity.id
_entity.type
_entity.pdbx_description
1 polymer ?
#
loop_
_entity_poly.entity_id
_entity_poly.type
_entity_poly.pdbx_seq_one_letter_code
_entity_poly.pdbx_strand_id
1 'polypeptide(L)' 'MGVLDYFKSIPTMTAEEVRRFLSENHPDDYNLVDVRQPAEYERDHIPGANLIPMAELNDRLHEIDPAKPTIVY' A
#
# COMPACT_ATOMS: atom_id res chain seq x y z
N MET A 1 -7.87 -14.17 -14.32
CA MET A 1 -8.77 -13.25 -13.61
C MET A 1 -10.16 -13.38 -14.21
N GLY A 2 -11.18 -13.68 -13.42
CA GLY A 2 -12.57 -13.77 -13.90
C GLY A 2 -13.29 -12.43 -13.80
N VAL A 3 -14.33 -12.19 -14.61
CA VAL A 3 -15.11 -10.92 -14.58
C VAL A 3 -15.66 -10.61 -13.19
N LEU A 4 -15.96 -11.64 -12.38
CA LEU A 4 -16.44 -11.50 -11.02
C LEU A 4 -15.38 -10.98 -10.02
N ASP A 5 -14.08 -11.13 -10.32
CA ASP A 5 -13.01 -10.65 -9.44
C ASP A 5 -13.00 -9.11 -9.35
N TYR A 6 -13.46 -8.41 -10.39
CA TYR A 6 -13.57 -6.94 -10.40
C TYR A 6 -14.64 -6.38 -9.46
N PHE A 7 -15.57 -7.22 -8.99
CA PHE A 7 -16.65 -6.82 -8.08
C PHE A 7 -16.43 -7.30 -6.64
N LYS A 8 -15.28 -7.90 -6.36
CA LYS A 8 -14.92 -8.26 -4.98
C LYS A 8 -14.68 -6.99 -4.18
N SER A 9 -15.37 -6.89 -3.05
CA SER A 9 -15.11 -5.82 -2.08
C SER A 9 -13.70 -6.00 -1.52
N ILE A 10 -12.88 -4.95 -1.66
CA ILE A 10 -11.56 -4.88 -1.04
C ILE A 10 -11.75 -4.17 0.30
N PRO A 11 -11.23 -4.69 1.42
CA PRO A 11 -11.25 -3.98 2.69
C PRO A 11 -10.62 -2.59 2.55
N THR A 12 -11.31 -1.56 3.00
CA THR A 12 -10.83 -0.19 2.97
C THR A 12 -10.66 0.34 4.39
N MET A 13 -9.76 1.30 4.55
CA MET A 13 -9.51 2.01 5.81
C MET A 13 -9.57 3.51 5.56
N THR A 14 -10.08 4.25 6.53
CA THR A 14 -9.99 5.71 6.57
C THR A 14 -8.58 6.15 6.94
N ALA A 15 -8.22 7.39 6.62
CA ALA A 15 -6.91 7.94 6.98
C ALA A 15 -6.64 7.89 8.51
N GLU A 16 -7.68 8.08 9.33
CA GLU A 16 -7.55 8.02 10.79
C GLU A 16 -7.28 6.59 11.28
N GLU A 17 -7.92 5.59 10.65
CA GLU A 17 -7.67 4.18 10.95
C GLU A 17 -6.26 3.76 10.55
N VAL A 18 -5.79 4.19 9.38
CA VAL A 18 -4.40 3.95 8.94
C VAL A 18 -3.43 4.60 9.92
N ARG A 19 -3.64 5.87 10.29
CA ARG A 19 -2.79 6.59 11.24
C ARG A 19 -2.69 5.85 12.58
N ARG A 20 -3.81 5.39 13.12
CA ARG A 20 -3.84 4.59 14.36
C ARG A 20 -3.08 3.28 14.19
N PHE A 21 -3.35 2.54 13.12
CA PHE A 21 -2.66 1.27 12.84
C PHE A 21 -1.13 1.45 12.78
N LEU A 22 -0.65 2.46 12.05
CA LEU A 22 0.78 2.76 11.94
C LEU A 22 1.41 3.16 13.29
N SER A 23 0.63 3.77 14.20
CA SER A 23 1.13 4.14 15.54
C SER A 23 1.20 2.98 16.53
N GLU A 24 0.42 1.93 16.31
CA GLU A 24 0.29 0.78 17.22
C GLU A 24 1.18 -0.41 16.83
N ASN A 25 1.68 -0.46 15.59
CA ASN A 25 2.45 -1.58 15.04
C ASN A 25 3.89 -1.18 14.73
N HIS A 26 4.82 -2.14 14.72
CA HIS A 26 6.19 -1.88 14.29
C HIS A 26 6.24 -1.78 12.75
N PRO A 27 7.08 -0.91 12.16
CA PRO A 27 7.19 -0.79 10.69
C PRO A 27 7.53 -2.10 9.96
N ASP A 28 8.16 -3.06 10.65
CA ASP A 28 8.48 -4.37 10.09
C ASP A 28 7.28 -5.33 10.05
N ASP A 29 6.15 -5.00 10.68
CA ASP A 29 4.98 -5.88 10.78
C ASP A 29 4.01 -5.73 9.60
N TYR A 30 4.19 -4.72 8.73
CA TYR A 30 3.30 -4.43 7.62
C TYR A 30 4.06 -3.93 6.38
N ASN A 31 3.40 -4.01 5.22
CA ASN A 31 3.83 -3.31 4.02
C ASN A 31 3.01 -2.02 3.90
N LEU A 32 3.69 -0.89 3.72
CA LEU A 32 3.07 0.38 3.39
C LEU A 32 3.55 0.80 2.00
N VAL A 33 2.67 0.79 1.02
CA VAL A 33 3.00 0.97 -0.40
C VAL A 33 2.27 2.18 -0.95
N ASP A 34 3.02 3.10 -1.53
CA ASP A 34 2.49 4.26 -2.27
C ASP A 34 2.53 3.94 -3.76
N VAL A 35 1.37 3.93 -4.41
CA VAL A 35 1.25 3.61 -5.85
C VAL A 35 1.09 4.85 -6.75
N ARG A 36 1.23 6.05 -6.17
CA ARG A 36 1.14 7.33 -6.87
C ARG A 36 2.35 7.59 -7.77
N GLN A 37 2.34 8.73 -8.46
CA GLN A 37 3.46 9.14 -9.30
C GLN A 37 4.65 9.60 -8.44
N PRO A 38 5.91 9.42 -8.91
CA PRO A 38 7.11 9.83 -8.17
C PRO A 38 7.08 11.30 -7.71
N ALA A 39 6.61 12.21 -8.58
CA ALA A 39 6.52 13.63 -8.24
C ALA A 39 5.51 13.93 -7.11
N GLU A 40 4.48 13.11 -6.94
CA GLU A 40 3.54 13.25 -5.83
C GLU A 40 4.17 12.76 -4.53
N TYR A 41 4.83 11.59 -4.57
CA TYR A 41 5.57 11.01 -3.44
C TYR A 41 6.67 11.95 -2.94
N GLU A 42 7.46 12.53 -3.85
CA GLU A 42 8.53 13.47 -3.52
C GLU A 42 8.00 14.75 -2.87
N ARG A 43 6.80 15.19 -3.25
CA ARG A 43 6.15 16.37 -2.64
C ARG A 43 5.66 16.06 -1.23
N ASP A 44 4.99 14.92 -1.05
CA ASP A 44 4.47 14.43 0.22
C ASP A 44 4.23 12.92 0.16
N HIS A 45 4.44 12.20 1.26
CA HIS A 45 4.05 10.80 1.41
C HIS A 45 3.98 10.41 2.89
N ILE A 46 3.39 9.26 3.18
CA ILE A 46 3.36 8.72 4.54
C ILE A 46 4.77 8.20 4.88
N PRO A 47 5.41 8.65 5.98
CA PRO A 47 6.74 8.19 6.35
C PRO A 47 6.83 6.66 6.45
N GLY A 48 7.86 6.09 5.84
CA GLY A 48 8.06 4.64 5.78
C GLY A 48 7.32 3.93 4.63
N ALA A 49 6.55 4.65 3.82
CA ALA A 49 5.94 4.08 2.62
C ALA A 49 7.00 3.78 1.55
N ASN A 50 6.96 2.57 0.98
CA ASN A 50 7.75 2.22 -0.20
C ASN A 50 7.01 2.69 -1.47
N LEU A 51 7.70 3.44 -2.34
CA LEU A 51 7.14 3.89 -3.61
C LEU A 51 7.21 2.78 -4.65
N ILE A 52 6.05 2.31 -5.10
CA ILE A 52 5.89 1.37 -6.21
C ILE A 52 4.80 1.92 -7.14
N PRO A 53 5.15 2.75 -8.13
CA PRO A 53 4.17 3.38 -9.01
C PRO A 53 3.28 2.33 -9.68
N MET A 54 1.97 2.62 -9.82
CA MET A 54 1.00 1.68 -10.40
C MET A 54 1.44 1.04 -11.73
N ALA A 55 2.16 1.79 -12.57
CA ALA A 55 2.69 1.32 -13.85
C ALA A 55 3.79 0.23 -13.70
N GLU A 56 4.51 0.22 -12.58
CA GLU A 56 5.61 -0.71 -12.29
C GLU A 56 5.19 -1.83 -11.31
N LEU A 57 4.00 -1.71 -10.71
CA LEU A 57 3.56 -2.57 -9.61
C LEU A 57 3.67 -4.06 -9.94
N ASN A 58 3.24 -4.48 -11.13
CA ASN A 58 3.29 -5.88 -11.55
C ASN A 58 4.73 -6.44 -11.56
N ASP A 59 5.71 -5.65 -12.01
CA ASP A 59 7.10 -6.08 -12.13
C ASP A 59 7.79 -6.07 -10.74
N ARG A 60 7.31 -5.19 -9.85
CA ARG A 60 7.87 -4.96 -8.51
C ARG A 60 7.08 -5.64 -7.38
N LEU A 61 6.12 -6.51 -7.70
CA LEU A 61 5.34 -7.28 -6.70
C LEU A 61 6.21 -8.08 -5.73
N HIS A 62 7.41 -8.50 -6.17
CA HIS A 62 8.36 -9.24 -5.36
C HIS A 62 8.96 -8.44 -4.18
N GLU A 63 8.80 -7.12 -4.17
CA GLU A 63 9.21 -6.26 -3.05
C GLU A 63 8.20 -6.26 -1.89
N ILE A 64 6.99 -6.77 -2.12
CA ILE A 64 5.91 -6.81 -1.12
C ILE A 64 5.92 -8.19 -0.45
N ASP A 65 6.11 -8.23 0.86
CA ASP A 65 6.08 -9.49 1.60
C ASP A 65 4.63 -10.02 1.69
N PRO A 66 4.29 -11.16 1.06
CA PRO A 66 2.93 -11.69 1.09
C PRO A 66 2.50 -12.22 2.46
N ALA A 67 3.42 -12.38 3.41
CA ALA A 67 3.11 -12.80 4.78
C ALA A 67 2.63 -11.64 5.67
N LYS A 68 2.77 -10.39 5.22
CA LYS A 68 2.43 -9.19 5.98
C LYS A 68 1.17 -8.51 5.44
N PRO A 69 0.36 -7.87 6.31
CA PRO A 69 -0.72 -7.00 5.87
C PRO A 69 -0.15 -5.88 4.98
N THR A 70 -0.82 -5.61 3.86
CA THR A 70 -0.40 -4.60 2.88
C THR A 70 -1.41 -3.47 2.83
N ILE A 71 -0.95 -2.26 3.12
CA ILE A 71 -1.71 -1.02 2.99
C ILE A 71 -1.21 -0.34 1.72
N VAL A 72 -2.14 -0.07 0.81
CA VAL A 72 -1.88 0.62 -0.46
C VAL A 72 -2.67 1.92 -0.49
N TYR A 73 -2.05 2.99 -0.96
CA TYR A 73 -2.71 4.29 -1.15
C TYR A 73 -2.19 5.05 -2.38
#